data_AF-A0A523C0N4-F1
#
_entry.id   AF-A0A523C0N4-F1
#
_cell.length_a   1.000
_cell.length_b   1.000
_cell.length_c   1.000
_cell.angle_alpha   90.00
_cell.angle_beta   90.00
_cell.angle_gamma   90.00
#
_symmetry.space_group_name_H-M   'P 1'
#
loop_
_entity.id
_entity.type
_entity.pdbx_description
1 polymer ?
#
loop_
_entity_poly.entity_id
_entity_poly.type
_entity_poly.pdbx_seq_one_letter_code
_entity_poly.pdbx_strand_id
1 'polypeptide(L)'
;MNQQPVETQTRLPEKRKKRGSWIWGLVFIIGGIILLAQQIGWLGSRYNWWALFILVPALASLGGGFSELQRSGRFGAAVRAGLGGGLILLTLSLMFLFGLDWSKWWSLMVLVPGLAIFLEGFGTEAPAGVGGILNIGLWIGLGAMFLGVGFLAMNLGIYDVTTVFDPFRWWAVAILIPGAGALVGGLFSMLRGGKTAIGGFGLLLFGLMTISVGLIALLGVSWRILTPTLLILAGFAVLFGIFRKH
;
A
#
# COMPACT_ATOMS: atom_id res chain seq x y z
N MET A 1 -29.80 -16.48 -64.45
CA MET A 1 -29.97 -16.38 -62.98
C MET A 1 -30.06 -17.79 -62.42
N ASN A 2 -28.94 -18.37 -61.99
CA ASN A 2 -28.92 -19.65 -61.28
C ASN A 2 -28.77 -19.36 -59.79
N GLN A 3 -29.85 -19.54 -59.03
CA GLN A 3 -29.80 -19.48 -57.57
C GLN A 3 -29.29 -20.84 -57.08
N GLN A 4 -28.10 -20.85 -56.47
CA GLN A 4 -27.63 -22.00 -55.69
C GLN A 4 -28.47 -22.12 -54.41
N PRO A 5 -28.81 -23.35 -53.97
CA PRO A 5 -29.53 -23.55 -52.72
C PRO A 5 -28.64 -23.17 -51.52
N VAL A 6 -29.19 -22.35 -50.63
CA VAL A 6 -28.57 -21.99 -49.36
C VAL A 6 -28.60 -23.22 -48.45
N GLU A 7 -27.46 -23.86 -48.25
CA GLU A 7 -27.31 -24.92 -47.25
C GLU A 7 -27.44 -24.32 -45.84
N THR A 8 -28.57 -24.56 -45.19
CA THR A 8 -28.78 -24.24 -43.78
C THR A 8 -27.91 -25.17 -42.94
N GLN A 9 -26.72 -24.70 -42.56
CA GLN A 9 -25.86 -25.38 -41.59
C GLN A 9 -26.50 -25.33 -40.20
N THR A 10 -27.16 -26.43 -39.81
CA THR A 10 -27.65 -26.66 -38.46
C THR A 10 -26.45 -26.78 -37.51
N ARG A 11 -26.00 -25.68 -36.90
CA ARG A 11 -24.98 -25.70 -35.86
C ARG A 11 -25.54 -26.48 -34.66
N LEU A 12 -25.03 -27.70 -34.44
CA LEU A 12 -25.34 -28.48 -33.25
C LEU A 12 -24.98 -27.67 -31.99
N PRO A 13 -25.79 -27.70 -30.92
CA PRO A 13 -25.50 -26.98 -29.69
C PRO A 13 -24.22 -27.54 -29.06
N GLU A 14 -23.17 -26.73 -29.07
CA GLU A 14 -21.91 -27.02 -28.40
C GLU A 14 -22.19 -27.21 -26.89
N LYS A 15 -22.15 -28.45 -26.41
CA LYS A 15 -22.29 -28.78 -24.99
C LYS A 15 -21.18 -28.07 -24.21
N ARG A 16 -21.50 -26.91 -23.62
CA ARG A 16 -20.67 -26.27 -22.59
C ARG A 16 -20.41 -27.30 -21.49
N LYS A 17 -19.22 -27.90 -21.48
CA LYS A 17 -18.76 -28.78 -20.40
C LYS A 17 -18.84 -28.00 -19.09
N LYS A 18 -19.79 -28.35 -18.23
CA LYS A 18 -19.89 -27.95 -16.82
C LYS A 18 -18.68 -28.50 -16.05
N ARG A 19 -17.49 -27.96 -16.29
CA ARG A 19 -16.23 -28.47 -15.71
C ARG A 19 -15.82 -27.76 -14.42
N GLY A 20 -16.58 -26.76 -13.96
CA GLY A 20 -16.23 -25.93 -12.80
C GLY A 20 -17.00 -26.21 -11.50
N SER A 21 -18.12 -26.95 -11.52
CA SER A 21 -19.01 -27.05 -10.35
C SER A 21 -18.54 -28.07 -9.29
N TRP A 22 -17.92 -29.18 -9.72
CA TRP A 22 -17.51 -30.25 -8.80
C TRP A 22 -16.31 -29.88 -7.92
N ILE A 23 -15.43 -29.02 -8.43
CA ILE A 23 -14.25 -28.51 -7.69
C ILE A 23 -14.73 -27.74 -6.45
N TRP A 24 -15.74 -26.88 -6.59
CA TRP A 24 -16.31 -26.16 -5.45
C TRP A 24 -16.94 -27.10 -4.42
N GLY A 25 -17.68 -28.13 -4.87
CA GLY A 25 -18.22 -29.14 -3.97
C GLY A 25 -17.15 -29.87 -3.17
N LEU A 26 -16.04 -30.26 -3.81
CA LEU A 26 -14.92 -30.93 -3.15
C LEU A 26 -14.22 -30.00 -2.14
N VAL A 27 -14.05 -28.72 -2.48
CA VAL A 27 -13.48 -27.70 -1.60
C VAL A 27 -14.33 -27.53 -0.32
N PHE A 28 -15.65 -27.48 -0.43
CA PHE A 28 -16.54 -27.38 0.73
C PHE A 28 -16.52 -28.64 1.61
N ILE A 29 -16.46 -29.82 1.00
CA ILE A 29 -16.37 -31.10 1.75
C ILE A 29 -15.06 -31.16 2.54
N ILE A 30 -13.94 -30.88 1.90
CA ILE A 30 -12.63 -30.86 2.56
C ILE A 30 -12.63 -29.80 3.67
N GLY A 31 -13.18 -28.61 3.40
CA GLY A 31 -13.29 -27.57 4.41
C GLY A 31 -14.14 -27.95 5.62
N GLY A 32 -15.27 -28.62 5.39
CA GLY A 32 -16.12 -29.14 6.46
C GLY A 32 -15.43 -30.21 7.31
N ILE A 33 -14.68 -31.13 6.68
CA ILE A 33 -13.89 -32.15 7.38
C ILE A 33 -12.82 -31.52 8.27
N ILE A 34 -12.12 -30.50 7.77
CA ILE A 34 -11.08 -29.82 8.55
C ILE A 34 -11.69 -29.03 9.71
N LEU A 35 -12.83 -28.35 9.53
CA LEU A 35 -13.54 -27.67 10.61
C LEU A 35 -14.00 -28.63 11.71
N LEU A 36 -14.49 -29.82 11.33
CA LEU A 36 -14.82 -30.89 12.27
C LEU A 36 -13.59 -31.37 13.03
N ALA A 37 -12.48 -31.65 12.32
CA ALA A 37 -11.23 -32.09 12.95
C ALA A 37 -10.62 -31.04 13.89
N GLN A 38 -10.85 -29.75 13.62
CA GLN A 38 -10.49 -28.65 14.53
C GLN A 38 -11.38 -28.62 15.77
N GLN A 39 -12.69 -28.83 15.64
CA GLN A 39 -13.58 -28.87 16.79
C GLN A 39 -13.29 -30.07 17.72
N ILE A 40 -12.83 -31.19 17.14
CA ILE A 40 -12.47 -32.38 17.91
C ILE A 40 -11.08 -32.20 18.59
N GLY A 41 -10.40 -31.06 18.38
CA GLY A 41 -9.11 -30.73 18.99
C GLY A 41 -7.93 -31.47 18.38
N TRP A 42 -8.12 -32.17 17.26
CA TRP A 42 -7.09 -33.01 16.64
C TRP A 42 -6.07 -32.18 15.84
N LEU A 43 -6.53 -31.09 15.26
CA LEU A 43 -5.72 -30.02 14.70
C LEU A 43 -5.71 -28.89 15.73
N GLY A 44 -4.62 -28.72 16.49
CA GLY A 44 -4.53 -27.74 17.56
C GLY A 44 -5.11 -26.38 17.19
N SER A 45 -5.76 -25.71 18.15
CA SER A 45 -6.64 -24.52 18.01
C SER A 45 -6.08 -23.30 17.25
N ARG A 46 -4.86 -23.34 16.71
CA ARG A 46 -4.15 -22.20 16.12
C ARG A 46 -3.93 -22.29 14.61
N TYR A 47 -4.21 -23.42 13.96
CA TYR A 47 -3.93 -23.58 12.52
C TYR A 47 -5.10 -23.13 11.65
N ASN A 48 -4.99 -22.04 10.89
CA ASN A 48 -6.08 -21.58 10.02
C ASN A 48 -5.90 -22.10 8.59
N TRP A 49 -6.31 -23.34 8.34
CA TRP A 49 -6.21 -23.99 7.02
C TRP A 49 -6.89 -23.20 5.89
N TRP A 50 -7.96 -22.45 6.20
CA TRP A 50 -8.67 -21.62 5.24
C TRP A 50 -7.80 -20.47 4.70
N ALA A 51 -6.73 -20.09 5.41
CA ALA A 51 -5.76 -19.11 4.95
C ALA A 51 -5.05 -19.55 3.66
N LEU A 52 -5.06 -20.85 3.33
CA LEU A 52 -4.60 -21.37 2.04
C LEU A 52 -5.39 -20.79 0.86
N PHE A 53 -6.66 -20.46 1.03
CA PHE A 53 -7.46 -19.79 -0.02
C PHE A 53 -6.96 -18.37 -0.31
N ILE A 54 -6.34 -17.71 0.67
CA ILE A 54 -5.68 -16.41 0.49
C ILE A 54 -4.26 -16.61 -0.07
N LEU A 55 -3.58 -17.69 0.33
CA LEU A 55 -2.22 -17.99 -0.11
C LEU A 55 -2.13 -18.20 -1.61
N VAL A 56 -3.09 -18.93 -2.21
CA VAL A 56 -3.10 -19.21 -3.65
C VAL A 56 -3.09 -17.94 -4.51
N PRO A 57 -4.02 -16.97 -4.36
CA PRO A 57 -3.98 -15.73 -5.11
C PRO A 57 -2.78 -14.85 -4.75
N ALA A 58 -2.26 -14.92 -3.52
CA ALA A 58 -1.03 -14.22 -3.14
C ALA A 58 0.17 -14.72 -3.96
N LEU A 59 0.38 -16.03 -4.04
CA LEU A 59 1.44 -16.65 -4.82
C LEU A 59 1.24 -16.42 -6.32
N ALA A 60 0.01 -16.45 -6.82
CA ALA A 60 -0.30 -16.13 -8.21
C ALA A 60 0.06 -14.67 -8.55
N SER A 61 -0.24 -13.73 -7.67
CA SER A 61 0.09 -12.31 -7.83
C SER A 61 1.61 -12.07 -7.83
N LEU A 62 2.32 -12.67 -6.87
CA LEU A 62 3.79 -12.61 -6.80
C LEU A 62 4.45 -13.26 -8.03
N GLY A 63 3.97 -14.44 -8.42
CA GLY A 63 4.46 -15.15 -9.61
C GLY A 63 4.21 -14.35 -10.89
N GLY A 64 3.05 -13.71 -11.00
CA GLY A 64 2.73 -12.78 -12.08
C GLY A 64 3.72 -11.62 -12.16
N GLY A 65 3.92 -10.91 -11.04
CA GLY A 65 4.89 -9.81 -10.96
C GLY A 65 6.33 -10.23 -11.28
N PHE A 66 6.75 -11.39 -10.77
CA PHE A 66 8.10 -11.92 -11.05
C PHE A 66 8.29 -12.36 -12.50
N SER A 67 7.28 -13.02 -13.09
CA SER A 67 7.32 -13.41 -14.50
C SER A 67 7.36 -12.20 -15.43
N GLU A 68 6.66 -11.13 -15.08
CA GLU A 68 6.69 -9.86 -15.82
C GLU A 68 8.04 -9.17 -15.71
N LEU A 69 8.68 -9.24 -14.53
CA LEU A 69 10.03 -8.73 -14.33
C LEU A 69 11.05 -9.50 -15.18
N GLN A 70 10.93 -10.83 -15.24
CA GLN A 70 11.80 -11.67 -16.07
C GLN A 70 11.59 -11.42 -17.58
N ARG A 71 10.35 -11.21 -18.02
CA ARG A 71 10.02 -10.98 -19.44
C ARG A 71 10.41 -9.59 -19.93
N SER A 72 10.06 -8.57 -19.17
CA SER A 72 10.28 -7.17 -19.56
C SER A 72 11.68 -6.68 -19.21
N GLY A 73 12.35 -7.31 -18.23
CA GLY A 73 13.60 -6.81 -17.63
C GLY A 73 13.46 -5.46 -16.93
N ARG A 74 12.24 -4.92 -16.82
CA ARG A 74 11.95 -3.57 -16.33
C ARG A 74 11.06 -3.64 -15.10
N PHE A 75 11.39 -2.82 -14.12
CA PHE A 75 10.57 -2.68 -12.91
C PHE A 75 9.37 -1.77 -13.17
N GLY A 76 8.45 -2.23 -14.03
CA GLY A 76 7.26 -1.49 -14.48
C GLY A 76 6.10 -1.50 -13.48
N ALA A 77 4.99 -0.83 -13.82
CA ALA A 77 3.80 -0.77 -12.98
C ALA A 77 3.18 -2.16 -12.71
N ALA A 78 3.16 -3.04 -13.71
CA ALA A 78 2.65 -4.41 -13.57
C ALA A 78 3.46 -5.25 -12.57
N VAL A 79 4.80 -5.13 -12.59
CA VAL A 79 5.69 -5.79 -11.63
C VAL A 79 5.39 -5.31 -10.21
N ARG A 80 5.24 -3.99 -10.03
CA ARG A 80 4.99 -3.38 -8.71
C ARG A 80 3.62 -3.73 -8.15
N ALA A 81 2.57 -3.69 -8.97
CA ALA A 81 1.24 -4.09 -8.56
C ALA A 81 1.19 -5.58 -8.15
N GLY A 82 1.86 -6.46 -8.93
CA GLY A 82 1.95 -7.88 -8.61
C GLY A 82 2.76 -8.18 -7.35
N LEU A 83 3.91 -7.52 -7.18
CA LEU A 83 4.73 -7.70 -5.98
C LEU A 83 4.07 -7.10 -4.74
N GLY A 84 3.56 -5.87 -4.82
CA GLY A 84 2.93 -5.17 -3.70
C GLY A 84 1.65 -5.86 -3.22
N GLY A 85 0.71 -6.11 -4.13
CA GLY A 85 -0.54 -6.80 -3.80
C GLY A 85 -0.31 -8.23 -3.30
N GLY A 86 0.59 -8.96 -3.98
CA GLY A 86 0.96 -10.31 -3.60
C GLY A 86 1.62 -10.39 -2.22
N LEU A 87 2.49 -9.44 -1.87
CA LEU A 87 3.19 -9.42 -0.58
C LEU A 87 2.24 -9.11 0.58
N ILE A 88 1.27 -8.21 0.38
CA ILE A 88 0.23 -7.90 1.37
C ILE A 88 -0.61 -9.16 1.66
N LEU A 89 -1.12 -9.81 0.61
CA LEU A 89 -1.93 -11.03 0.75
C LEU A 89 -1.12 -12.19 1.33
N LEU A 90 0.15 -12.32 0.95
CA LEU A 90 1.05 -13.34 1.50
C LEU A 90 1.24 -13.13 3.00
N THR A 91 1.53 -11.89 3.42
CA THR A 91 1.71 -11.56 4.84
C THR A 91 0.45 -11.88 5.65
N LEU A 92 -0.71 -11.45 5.15
CA LEU A 92 -2.01 -11.73 5.78
C LEU A 92 -2.29 -13.23 5.87
N SER A 93 -2.03 -13.97 4.78
CA SER A 93 -2.20 -15.42 4.74
C SER A 93 -1.29 -16.13 5.75
N LEU A 94 0.01 -15.77 5.82
CA LEU A 94 0.93 -16.37 6.78
C LEU A 94 0.54 -16.05 8.23
N MET A 95 0.09 -14.82 8.50
CA MET A 95 -0.40 -14.44 9.83
C MET A 95 -1.57 -15.31 10.28
N PHE A 96 -2.55 -15.54 9.41
CA PHE A 96 -3.65 -16.45 9.73
C PHE A 96 -3.17 -17.90 9.80
N LEU A 97 -2.43 -18.38 8.81
CA LEU A 97 -2.01 -19.78 8.70
C LEU A 97 -1.29 -20.27 9.96
N PHE A 98 -0.39 -19.45 10.51
CA PHE A 98 0.36 -19.75 11.74
C PHE A 98 -0.35 -19.33 13.03
N GLY A 99 -1.52 -18.70 12.93
CA GLY A 99 -2.25 -18.18 14.09
C GLY A 99 -1.44 -17.15 14.87
N LEU A 100 -0.77 -16.24 14.15
CA LEU A 100 0.04 -15.20 14.77
C LEU A 100 -0.83 -14.26 15.62
N ASP A 101 -0.30 -13.89 16.80
CA ASP A 101 -0.98 -12.98 17.72
C ASP A 101 -1.12 -11.59 17.11
N TRP A 102 -2.36 -11.20 16.81
CA TRP A 102 -2.66 -9.90 16.21
C TRP A 102 -2.17 -8.74 17.08
N SER A 103 -2.13 -8.90 18.41
CA SER A 103 -1.62 -7.87 19.31
C SER A 103 -0.14 -7.56 19.09
N LYS A 104 0.64 -8.54 18.61
CA LYS A 104 2.08 -8.36 18.37
C LYS A 104 2.39 -8.01 16.93
N TRP A 105 1.69 -8.65 15.99
CA TRP A 105 2.05 -8.64 14.58
C TRP A 105 1.24 -7.68 13.70
N TRP A 106 0.24 -6.97 14.24
CA TRP A 106 -0.58 -6.02 13.47
C TRP A 106 0.26 -4.97 12.72
N SER A 107 1.43 -4.60 13.25
CA SER A 107 2.34 -3.63 12.62
C SER A 107 2.83 -4.05 11.24
N LEU A 108 2.80 -5.35 10.92
CA LEU A 108 3.05 -5.85 9.56
C LEU A 108 2.02 -5.32 8.55
N MET A 109 0.77 -5.07 8.98
CA MET A 109 -0.28 -4.47 8.15
C MET A 109 -0.05 -2.99 7.86
N VAL A 110 0.92 -2.35 8.51
CA VAL A 110 1.39 -1.00 8.17
C VAL A 110 2.68 -1.08 7.36
N LEU A 111 3.62 -1.93 7.79
CA LEU A 111 4.92 -2.11 7.17
C LEU A 111 4.83 -2.56 5.71
N VAL A 112 4.04 -3.61 5.45
CA VAL A 112 4.01 -4.26 4.14
C VAL A 112 3.27 -3.42 3.09
N PRO A 113 2.09 -2.83 3.37
CA PRO A 113 1.50 -1.83 2.47
C PRO A 113 2.39 -0.59 2.29
N GLY A 114 3.08 -0.14 3.35
CA GLY A 114 4.08 0.94 3.26
C GLY A 114 5.19 0.61 2.26
N LEU A 115 5.71 -0.63 2.29
CA LEU A 115 6.68 -1.12 1.32
C LEU A 115 6.11 -1.18 -0.10
N ALA A 116 4.86 -1.60 -0.27
CA ALA A 116 4.21 -1.61 -1.59
C ALA A 116 4.12 -0.19 -2.18
N ILE A 117 3.65 0.78 -1.39
CA ILE A 117 3.58 2.19 -1.79
C ILE A 117 4.98 2.76 -2.08
N PHE A 118 5.97 2.39 -1.27
CA PHE A 118 7.38 2.79 -1.49
C PHE A 118 7.89 2.28 -2.83
N LEU A 119 7.65 1.00 -3.15
CA LEU A 119 8.05 0.39 -4.41
C LEU A 119 7.36 1.09 -5.60
N GLU A 120 6.07 1.38 -5.50
CA GLU A 120 5.32 2.12 -6.52
C GLU A 120 5.92 3.48 -6.84
N GLY A 121 6.50 4.13 -5.82
CA GLY A 121 7.21 5.41 -5.92
C GLY A 121 8.29 5.47 -7.00
N PHE A 122 8.94 4.35 -7.31
CA PHE A 122 10.14 4.31 -8.16
C PHE A 122 9.91 4.40 -9.66
N GLY A 123 8.69 4.32 -10.18
CA GLY A 123 8.57 4.41 -11.63
C GLY A 123 7.23 4.84 -12.16
N THR A 124 6.87 6.05 -11.79
CA THR A 124 6.23 6.92 -12.75
C THR A 124 7.17 7.09 -13.95
N GLU A 125 6.63 6.96 -15.16
CA GLU A 125 7.31 7.21 -16.43
C GLU A 125 7.64 8.71 -16.60
N ALA A 126 8.42 9.25 -15.67
CA ALA A 126 9.06 10.54 -15.79
C ALA A 126 10.49 10.31 -16.30
N PRO A 127 11.00 11.15 -17.21
CA PRO A 127 12.35 11.01 -17.75
C PRO A 127 13.38 10.88 -16.63
N ALA A 128 14.30 9.94 -16.84
CA ALA A 128 15.27 9.46 -15.87
C ALA A 128 15.92 10.58 -15.04
N GLY A 129 15.99 10.37 -13.72
CA GLY A 129 16.92 11.08 -12.83
C GLY A 129 16.27 11.80 -11.64
N VAL A 130 15.04 12.31 -11.76
CA VAL A 130 14.45 13.15 -10.69
C VAL A 130 12.98 12.81 -10.39
N GLY A 131 12.28 12.04 -11.23
CA GLY A 131 10.88 11.69 -11.02
C GLY A 131 10.60 10.86 -9.75
N GLY A 132 11.53 10.00 -9.34
CA GLY A 132 11.37 9.11 -8.18
C GLY A 132 11.46 9.83 -6.82
N ILE A 133 12.41 10.76 -6.66
CA ILE A 133 12.57 11.55 -5.42
C ILE A 133 11.42 12.55 -5.26
N LEU A 134 10.83 13.01 -6.37
CA LEU A 134 9.67 13.90 -6.35
C LEU A 134 8.34 13.15 -6.15
N ASN A 135 8.35 11.82 -6.15
CA ASN A 135 7.12 11.04 -5.99
C ASN A 135 6.72 11.00 -4.51
N ILE A 136 5.64 11.68 -4.16
CA ILE A 136 5.08 11.71 -2.81
C ILE A 136 4.81 10.29 -2.27
N GLY A 137 4.48 9.34 -3.14
CA GLY A 137 4.27 7.93 -2.78
C GLY A 137 5.50 7.30 -2.12
N LEU A 138 6.71 7.60 -2.62
CA LEU A 138 7.95 7.08 -2.03
C LEU A 138 8.09 7.54 -0.57
N TRP A 139 7.85 8.83 -0.30
CA TRP A 139 7.96 9.39 1.04
C TRP A 139 6.85 8.91 1.97
N ILE A 140 5.63 8.75 1.47
CA ILE A 140 4.53 8.15 2.23
C ILE A 140 4.87 6.70 2.60
N GLY A 141 5.38 5.92 1.64
CA GLY A 141 5.83 4.55 1.87
C GLY A 141 6.93 4.47 2.93
N LEU A 142 7.94 5.35 2.87
CA LEU A 142 8.98 5.44 3.90
C LEU A 142 8.41 5.77 5.28
N GLY A 143 7.50 6.73 5.39
CA GLY A 143 6.84 7.06 6.66
C GLY A 143 6.06 5.88 7.23
N ALA A 144 5.31 5.17 6.39
CA ALA A 144 4.58 3.96 6.79
C ALA A 144 5.52 2.81 7.19
N MET A 145 6.61 2.59 6.46
CA MET A 145 7.62 1.61 6.82
C MET A 145 8.27 1.94 8.16
N PHE A 146 8.62 3.21 8.40
CA PHE A 146 9.17 3.65 9.68
C PHE A 146 8.23 3.37 10.85
N LEU A 147 6.92 3.68 10.71
CA LEU A 147 5.93 3.31 11.73
C LEU A 147 5.82 1.81 11.91
N GLY A 148 5.72 1.07 10.81
CA GLY A 148 5.60 -0.39 10.84
C GLY A 148 6.77 -1.06 11.56
N VAL A 149 8.00 -0.66 11.24
CA VAL A 149 9.21 -1.15 11.92
C VAL A 149 9.25 -0.72 13.38
N GLY A 150 8.96 0.55 13.68
CA GLY A 150 8.98 1.07 15.05
C GLY A 150 8.00 0.33 15.96
N PHE A 151 6.74 0.17 15.53
CA PHE A 151 5.75 -0.58 16.30
C PHE A 151 6.08 -2.08 16.38
N LEU A 152 6.61 -2.67 15.30
CA LEU A 152 7.01 -4.08 15.33
C LEU A 152 8.14 -4.33 16.34
N ALA A 153 9.15 -3.45 16.38
CA ALA A 153 10.25 -3.54 17.34
C ALA A 153 9.76 -3.41 18.79
N MET A 154 8.83 -2.48 19.06
CA MET A 154 8.20 -2.30 20.36
C MET A 154 7.36 -3.51 20.77
N ASN A 155 6.50 -4.01 19.87
CA ASN A 155 5.59 -5.13 20.15
C ASN A 155 6.32 -6.46 20.38
N LEU A 156 7.47 -6.64 19.73
CA LEU A 156 8.32 -7.82 19.92
C LEU A 156 9.23 -7.70 21.16
N GLY A 157 9.24 -6.53 21.83
CA GLY A 157 10.10 -6.28 22.99
C GLY A 157 11.59 -6.24 22.66
N ILE A 158 11.94 -6.03 21.38
CA ILE A 158 13.34 -5.96 20.93
C ILE A 158 13.95 -4.63 21.34
N TYR A 159 13.17 -3.56 21.24
CA TYR A 159 13.64 -2.20 21.48
C TYR A 159 12.51 -1.30 21.97
N ASP A 160 12.75 -0.58 23.08
CA ASP A 160 11.82 0.44 23.56
C ASP A 160 12.15 1.80 22.95
N VAL A 161 11.55 2.05 21.78
CA VAL A 161 11.73 3.29 21.02
C VAL A 161 11.28 4.51 21.85
N THR A 162 10.40 4.35 22.84
CA THR A 162 9.92 5.49 23.64
C THR A 162 11.02 6.06 24.53
N THR A 163 11.86 5.20 25.12
CA THR A 163 12.96 5.63 26.00
C THR A 163 14.04 6.42 25.28
N VAL A 164 14.30 6.07 24.03
CA VAL A 164 15.36 6.68 23.21
C VAL A 164 14.95 8.04 22.67
N PHE A 165 13.66 8.22 22.44
CA PHE A 165 13.11 9.45 21.92
C PHE A 165 12.52 10.37 22.98
N ASP A 166 12.47 9.98 24.26
CA ASP A 166 11.99 10.83 25.35
C ASP A 166 12.73 12.19 25.38
N PRO A 167 12.03 13.35 25.46
CA PRO A 167 10.59 13.58 25.64
C PRO A 167 9.75 13.62 24.36
N PHE A 168 10.36 13.35 23.21
CA PHE A 168 9.74 13.47 21.89
C PHE A 168 8.91 12.24 21.49
N ARG A 169 7.85 12.49 20.73
CA ARG A 169 6.98 11.43 20.18
C ARG A 169 7.58 10.88 18.88
N TRP A 170 8.32 9.79 18.94
CA TRP A 170 9.02 9.17 17.80
C TRP A 170 8.13 8.97 16.55
N TRP A 171 6.86 8.61 16.72
CA TRP A 171 5.93 8.37 15.61
C TRP A 171 5.69 9.62 14.76
N ALA A 172 5.91 10.82 15.31
CA ALA A 172 5.78 12.07 14.57
C ALA A 172 6.79 12.18 13.41
N VAL A 173 7.93 11.48 13.49
CA VAL A 173 8.91 11.38 12.39
C VAL A 173 8.26 10.82 11.13
N ALA A 174 7.32 9.89 11.28
CA ALA A 174 6.59 9.33 10.15
C ALA A 174 5.72 10.34 9.39
N ILE A 175 5.31 11.42 10.05
CA ILE A 175 4.56 12.54 9.45
C ILE A 175 5.54 13.51 8.80
N LEU A 176 6.70 13.73 9.43
CA LEU A 176 7.74 14.61 8.91
C LEU A 176 8.32 14.10 7.58
N ILE A 177 8.46 12.79 7.39
CA ILE A 177 8.99 12.19 6.15
C ILE A 177 8.18 12.61 4.90
N PRO A 178 6.86 12.36 4.79
CA PRO A 178 6.07 12.81 3.64
C PRO A 178 5.96 14.33 3.56
N GLY A 179 5.97 15.04 4.69
CA GLY A 179 6.01 16.51 4.70
C GLY A 179 7.29 17.07 4.06
N ALA A 180 8.45 16.49 4.38
CA ALA A 180 9.74 16.83 3.76
C ALA A 180 9.74 16.48 2.27
N GLY A 181 9.20 15.32 1.90
CA GLY A 181 9.03 14.93 0.51
C GLY A 181 8.18 15.91 -0.30
N ALA A 182 7.08 16.39 0.27
CA ALA A 182 6.24 17.41 -0.34
C ALA A 182 6.95 18.76 -0.49
N LEU A 183 7.76 19.18 0.50
CA LEU A 183 8.56 20.41 0.39
C LEU A 183 9.60 20.31 -0.72
N VAL A 184 10.39 19.24 -0.73
CA VAL A 184 11.40 18.99 -1.77
C VAL A 184 10.72 18.91 -3.14
N GLY A 185 9.62 18.14 -3.23
CA GLY A 185 8.78 18.01 -4.41
C GLY A 185 8.31 19.36 -4.96
N GLY A 186 7.73 20.18 -4.10
CA GLY A 186 7.22 21.50 -4.43
C GLY A 186 8.30 22.48 -4.85
N LEU A 187 9.44 22.50 -4.14
CA LEU A 187 10.57 23.38 -4.45
C LEU A 187 11.17 23.07 -5.82
N PHE A 188 11.44 21.80 -6.11
CA PHE A 188 11.93 21.38 -7.43
C PHE A 188 10.93 21.67 -8.55
N SER A 189 9.63 21.52 -8.28
CA SER A 189 8.58 21.86 -9.25
C SER A 189 8.50 23.36 -9.53
N MET A 190 8.86 24.21 -8.58
CA MET A 190 8.98 25.66 -8.79
C MET A 190 10.26 26.03 -9.55
N LEU A 191 11.41 25.45 -9.17
CA LEU A 191 12.71 25.75 -9.79
C LEU A 191 12.75 25.38 -11.27
N ARG A 192 11.97 24.38 -11.71
CA ARG A 192 11.89 23.96 -13.11
C ARG A 192 11.10 24.90 -14.02
N GLY A 193 10.33 25.84 -13.46
CA GLY A 193 9.52 26.79 -14.22
C GLY A 193 8.38 26.16 -15.05
N GLY A 194 7.41 26.99 -15.49
CA GLY A 194 6.30 26.58 -16.37
C GLY A 194 4.98 26.22 -15.67
N LYS A 195 4.10 25.48 -16.36
CA LYS A 195 2.74 25.11 -15.90
C LYS A 195 2.72 24.26 -14.62
N THR A 196 3.83 23.62 -14.29
CA THR A 196 4.03 22.83 -13.06
C THR A 196 4.27 23.68 -11.82
N ALA A 197 4.50 24.99 -11.95
CA ALA A 197 4.78 25.87 -10.82
C ALA A 197 3.56 26.13 -9.90
N ILE A 198 2.33 25.90 -10.40
CA ILE A 198 1.10 25.94 -9.60
C ILE A 198 0.99 24.68 -8.74
N GLY A 199 1.21 23.50 -9.34
CA GLY A 199 1.27 22.23 -8.61
C GLY A 199 2.38 22.20 -7.55
N GLY A 200 3.54 22.80 -7.88
CA GLY A 200 4.65 22.96 -6.95
C GLY A 200 4.30 23.80 -5.70
N PHE A 201 3.53 24.86 -5.87
CA PHE A 201 3.06 25.67 -4.72
C PHE A 201 2.11 24.90 -3.82
N GLY A 202 1.16 24.14 -4.39
CA GLY A 202 0.27 23.28 -3.61
C GLY A 202 1.04 22.25 -2.78
N LEU A 203 2.08 21.64 -3.36
CA LEU A 203 2.98 20.71 -2.67
C LEU A 203 3.79 21.38 -1.55
N LEU A 204 4.35 22.57 -1.79
CA LEU A 204 5.05 23.34 -0.75
C LEU A 204 4.14 23.63 0.44
N LEU A 205 2.92 24.10 0.16
CA LEU A 205 1.97 24.39 1.20
C LEU A 205 1.62 23.14 2.00
N PHE A 206 1.26 22.06 1.31
CA PHE A 206 0.93 20.79 1.94
C PHE A 206 2.09 20.27 2.80
N GLY A 207 3.33 20.35 2.30
CA GLY A 207 4.53 19.99 3.04
C GLY A 207 4.73 20.82 4.29
N LEU A 208 4.53 22.14 4.20
CA LEU A 208 4.69 23.06 5.33
C LEU A 208 3.62 22.82 6.42
N MET A 209 2.37 22.56 6.02
CA MET A 209 1.31 22.17 6.97
C MET A 209 1.63 20.82 7.62
N THR A 210 2.04 19.83 6.84
CA THR A 210 2.35 18.48 7.34
C THR A 210 3.55 18.51 8.29
N ILE A 211 4.60 19.27 7.98
CA ILE A 211 5.75 19.45 8.88
C ILE A 211 5.35 20.17 10.16
N SER A 212 4.51 21.21 10.06
CA SER A 212 4.01 21.91 11.25
C SER A 212 3.27 20.95 12.19
N VAL A 213 2.39 20.10 11.64
CA VAL A 213 1.70 19.04 12.40
C VAL A 213 2.69 18.06 13.00
N GLY A 214 3.66 17.60 12.22
CA GLY A 214 4.69 16.67 12.68
C GLY A 214 5.56 17.25 13.80
N LEU A 215 5.97 18.52 13.71
CA LEU A 215 6.76 19.19 14.75
C LEU A 215 5.96 19.38 16.04
N ILE A 216 4.70 19.82 15.95
CA ILE A 216 3.81 19.96 17.11
C ILE A 216 3.63 18.60 17.79
N ALA A 217 3.39 17.54 17.00
CA ALA A 217 3.29 16.18 17.52
C ALA A 217 4.60 15.70 18.15
N LEU A 218 5.74 15.93 17.51
CA LEU A 218 7.06 15.51 17.98
C LEU A 218 7.39 16.14 19.33
N LEU A 219 7.11 17.43 19.49
CA LEU A 219 7.34 18.20 20.72
C LEU A 219 6.32 17.90 21.83
N GLY A 220 5.31 17.05 21.57
CA GLY A 220 4.27 16.74 22.55
C GLY A 220 3.36 17.93 22.90
N VAL A 221 3.34 18.96 22.05
CA VAL A 221 2.54 20.17 22.26
C VAL A 221 1.05 19.82 22.19
N SER A 222 0.24 20.45 23.05
CA SER A 222 -1.19 20.16 23.15
C SER A 222 -1.93 20.38 21.82
N TRP A 223 -2.81 19.44 21.46
CA TRP A 223 -3.66 19.50 20.25
C TRP A 223 -4.52 20.76 20.16
N ARG A 224 -4.76 21.43 21.30
CA ARG A 224 -5.52 22.68 21.38
C ARG A 224 -4.88 23.82 20.57
N ILE A 225 -3.56 23.80 20.40
CA ILE A 225 -2.81 24.83 19.65
C ILE A 225 -2.72 24.46 18.16
N LEU A 226 -2.98 23.20 17.82
CA LEU A 226 -2.84 22.68 16.46
C LEU A 226 -3.93 23.23 15.53
N THR A 227 -5.18 23.28 15.98
CA THR A 227 -6.30 23.80 15.17
C THR A 227 -6.11 25.26 14.76
N PRO A 228 -5.80 26.21 15.67
CA PRO A 228 -5.52 27.59 15.28
C PRO A 228 -4.32 27.72 14.34
N THR A 229 -3.25 26.96 14.58
CA THR A 229 -2.03 27.02 13.76
C THR A 229 -2.29 26.55 12.33
N LEU A 230 -3.03 25.45 12.15
CA LEU A 230 -3.45 24.98 10.82
C LEU A 230 -4.35 26.00 10.11
N LEU A 231 -5.25 26.65 10.84
CA LEU A 231 -6.17 27.64 10.28
C LEU A 231 -5.42 28.90 9.82
N ILE A 232 -4.43 29.36 10.58
CA ILE A 232 -3.53 30.46 10.21
C ILE A 232 -2.74 30.10 8.94
N LEU A 233 -2.14 28.90 8.90
CA LEU A 233 -1.39 28.43 7.73
C LEU A 233 -2.27 28.30 6.48
N ALA A 234 -3.50 27.80 6.63
CA ALA A 234 -4.46 27.70 5.53
C ALA A 234 -4.88 29.09 5.04
N GLY A 235 -5.11 30.04 5.95
CA GLY A 235 -5.41 31.43 5.61
C GLY A 235 -4.30 32.09 4.81
N PHE A 236 -3.05 31.95 5.27
CA PHE A 236 -1.87 32.44 4.52
C PHE A 236 -1.78 31.83 3.12
N ALA A 237 -2.03 30.53 3.02
CA ALA A 237 -2.01 29.83 1.75
C ALA A 237 -2.98 30.39 0.71
N VAL A 238 -4.23 30.61 1.14
CA VAL A 238 -5.30 31.13 0.29
C VAL A 238 -4.97 32.53 -0.15
N LEU A 239 -4.50 33.39 0.77
CA LEU A 239 -4.07 34.75 0.44
C LEU A 239 -2.97 34.74 -0.62
N PHE A 240 -1.88 34.02 -0.41
CA PHE A 240 -0.79 33.93 -1.39
C PHE A 240 -1.21 33.29 -2.72
N GLY A 241 -2.14 32.33 -2.69
CA GLY A 241 -2.69 31.70 -3.90
C GLY A 241 -3.51 32.67 -4.75
N ILE A 242 -4.26 33.58 -4.13
CA ILE A 242 -5.07 34.60 -4.82
C ILE A 242 -4.15 35.65 -5.47
N PHE A 243 -3.12 36.12 -4.77
CA PHE A 243 -2.21 37.15 -5.27
C PHE A 243 -1.36 36.72 -6.48
N ARG A 244 -1.22 35.42 -6.73
CA ARG A 244 -0.45 34.89 -7.88
C ARG A 244 -1.26 34.80 -9.18
N LYS A 245 -2.59 34.98 -9.11
CA LYS A 245 -3.49 34.86 -10.27
C LYS A 245 -3.66 36.18 -11.05
N HIS A 246 -3.01 37.24 -10.60
CA HIS A 246 -2.92 38.56 -11.23
C HIS A 246 -1.46 38.90 -11.52
#